data_AF-A0A0P8WYL2-F1
#
_entry.id   AF-A0A0P8WYL2-F1
#
_cell.length_a   1.000
_cell.length_b   1.000
_cell.length_c   1.000
_cell.angle_alpha   90.00
_cell.angle_beta   90.00
_cell.angle_gamma   90.00
#
_symmetry.space_group_name_H-M   'P 1'
#
loop_
_entity.id
_entity.type
_entity.pdbx_description
1 polymer ?
#
loop_
_entity_poly.entity_id
_entity_poly.type
_entity_poly.pdbx_seq_one_letter_code
_entity_poly.pdbx_strand_id
1 'polypeptide(L)'
;MSNKYNISIHTGDEVYAGTDSNIFIQLIGNKGISEEYRLNGLLSGNAFERNDTNKLTLDVGADCGDIYRLKIRSDCRYGGSDWLLSWIDVKQDNNNAPISRFSYNAWIKDTGVKELDVASGLTVEDKVKELYETEYSGEIITIPANSEADFTYKYTTKLGILLSETEISEIGTSTNTSAEASYKSPTGAAAKAAISFGITTKKQKESHQELKYDTIGEKEIKIHLKASDIERKYKVYCTYKKQDHTLRIGSLVYKVPVMESVENSGFEEIK
;
A
#
# COMPACT_ATOMS: atom_id res chain seq x y z
N MET A 1 7.37 23.73 14.65
CA MET A 1 7.62 22.27 14.49
C MET A 1 8.67 21.89 15.52
N SER A 2 8.50 20.76 16.22
CA SER A 2 9.37 20.37 17.35
C SER A 2 10.40 19.36 16.87
N ASN A 3 11.67 19.56 17.23
CA ASN A 3 12.78 18.65 16.96
C ASN A 3 13.07 17.74 18.17
N LYS A 4 12.16 17.68 19.14
CA LYS A 4 12.29 16.89 20.37
C LYS A 4 11.34 15.70 20.36
N TYR A 5 11.82 14.57 20.87
CA TYR A 5 11.08 13.30 20.92
C TYR A 5 11.17 12.71 22.33
N ASN A 6 10.03 12.45 22.94
CA ASN A 6 9.92 11.72 24.19
C ASN A 6 9.97 10.22 23.88
N ILE A 7 10.96 9.53 24.44
CA ILE A 7 11.23 8.12 24.21
C ILE A 7 11.05 7.38 25.54
N SER A 8 10.30 6.28 25.54
CA SER A 8 10.20 5.34 26.65
C SER A 8 10.67 3.96 26.19
N ILE A 9 11.61 3.35 26.91
CA ILE A 9 12.20 2.05 26.58
C ILE A 9 11.94 1.10 27.73
N HIS A 10 11.39 -0.07 27.43
CA HIS A 10 11.12 -1.09 28.43
C HIS A 10 12.00 -2.31 28.22
N THR A 11 12.75 -2.65 29.26
CA THR A 11 13.50 -3.89 29.37
C THR A 11 12.56 -5.01 29.83
N GLY A 12 12.70 -6.20 29.25
CA GLY A 12 11.88 -7.36 29.60
C GLY A 12 12.09 -7.86 31.04
N ASP A 13 11.20 -8.76 31.47
CA ASP A 13 11.17 -9.31 32.83
C ASP A 13 11.68 -10.76 32.90
N GLU A 14 12.83 -11.03 32.26
CA GLU A 14 13.54 -12.30 32.37
C GLU A 14 14.79 -12.15 33.26
N VAL A 15 15.27 -13.28 33.80
CA VAL A 15 16.50 -13.29 34.58
C VAL A 15 17.66 -12.84 33.68
N TYR A 16 18.46 -11.88 34.16
CA TYR A 16 19.53 -11.20 33.40
C TYR A 16 19.06 -10.36 32.21
N ALA A 17 17.79 -9.95 32.16
CA ALA A 17 17.25 -9.12 31.08
C ALA A 17 17.89 -7.73 30.95
N GLY A 18 18.44 -7.17 32.04
CA GLY A 18 19.03 -5.84 32.06
C GLY A 18 20.46 -5.79 31.51
N THR A 19 20.95 -4.58 31.21
CA THR A 19 22.31 -4.41 30.67
C THR A 19 23.02 -3.15 31.16
N ASP A 20 24.34 -3.25 31.32
CA ASP A 20 25.25 -2.13 31.56
C ASP A 20 25.82 -1.53 30.25
N SER A 21 25.44 -2.07 29.09
CA SER A 21 25.98 -1.65 27.79
C SER A 21 25.56 -0.23 27.41
N ASN A 22 26.28 0.35 26.45
CA ASN A 22 25.82 1.59 25.83
C ASN A 22 24.78 1.30 24.74
N ILE A 23 23.65 1.97 24.83
CA ILE A 23 22.54 1.84 23.89
C ILE A 23 22.50 3.05 22.98
N PHE A 24 22.37 2.79 21.68
CA PHE A 24 22.36 3.80 20.63
C PHE A 24 21.08 3.69 19.82
N ILE A 25 20.46 4.83 19.51
CA ILE A 25 19.24 4.91 18.71
C ILE A 25 19.39 5.87 17.54
N GLN A 26 18.73 5.55 16.43
CA GLN A 26 18.50 6.46 15.31
C GLN A 26 17.02 6.44 14.95
N LEU A 27 16.41 7.62 14.83
CA LEU A 27 15.00 7.77 14.48
C LEU A 27 14.85 7.97 12.98
N ILE A 28 13.90 7.26 12.37
CA ILE A 28 13.56 7.36 10.95
C ILE A 28 12.08 7.73 10.87
N GLY A 29 11.81 8.95 10.40
CA GLY A 29 10.47 9.47 10.24
C GLY A 29 10.25 10.08 8.87
N ASN A 30 9.01 10.45 8.58
CA ASN A 30 8.59 10.89 7.25
C ASN A 30 9.18 12.24 6.79
N LYS A 31 9.84 12.98 7.69
CA LYS A 31 10.53 14.23 7.34
C LYS A 31 12.06 14.10 7.32
N GLY A 32 12.60 12.96 7.74
CA GLY A 32 14.03 12.74 7.72
C GLY A 32 14.51 11.64 8.67
N ILE A 33 15.82 11.48 8.67
CA ILE A 33 16.55 10.51 9.50
C ILE A 33 17.43 11.31 10.45
N SER A 34 17.39 10.97 11.74
CA SER A 34 18.23 11.62 12.74
C SER A 34 19.67 11.13 12.64
N GLU A 35 20.60 11.80 13.32
CA GLU A 35 21.89 11.18 13.66
C GLU A 35 21.67 9.99 14.62
N GLU A 36 22.74 9.25 14.89
CA GLU A 36 22.73 8.23 15.93
C GLU A 36 23.06 8.87 17.29
N TYR A 37 22.26 8.57 18.30
CA TYR A 37 22.40 9.11 19.65
C TYR A 37 22.62 8.02 20.67
N ARG A 38 23.64 8.20 21.52
CA ARG A 38 23.87 7.37 22.71
C ARG A 38 22.91 7.78 23.83
N LEU A 39 22.14 6.84 24.34
CA LEU A 39 21.07 7.10 25.29
C LEU A 39 21.52 7.19 26.76
N ASN A 40 22.60 6.49 27.13
CA ASN A 40 23.05 6.40 28.52
C ASN A 40 23.35 7.79 29.14
N GLY A 41 23.78 8.78 28.34
CA GLY A 41 24.02 10.14 28.83
C GLY A 41 22.76 10.98 29.08
N LEU A 42 21.60 10.50 28.65
CA LEU A 42 20.30 11.17 28.78
C LEU A 42 19.44 10.55 29.91
N LEU A 43 19.94 9.49 30.54
CA LEU A 43 19.26 8.74 31.58
C LEU A 43 20.04 8.89 32.90
N SER A 44 19.31 9.03 34.00
CA SER A 44 19.90 9.11 35.34
C SER A 44 19.97 7.74 36.01
N GLY A 45 21.02 7.51 36.78
CA GLY A 45 21.16 6.29 37.58
C GLY A 45 21.54 5.07 36.73
N ASN A 46 21.23 3.88 37.24
CA ASN A 46 21.46 2.64 36.51
C ASN A 46 20.26 2.38 35.60
N ALA A 47 20.48 2.42 34.29
CA ALA A 47 19.42 2.37 33.28
C ALA A 47 19.39 1.01 32.59
N PHE A 48 18.28 0.69 31.95
CA PHE A 48 18.04 -0.56 31.22
C PHE A 48 18.04 -1.80 32.11
N GLU A 49 17.63 -1.65 33.36
CA GLU A 49 17.48 -2.75 34.32
C GLU A 49 16.29 -3.64 33.99
N ARG A 50 16.33 -4.90 34.46
CA ARG A 50 15.23 -5.87 34.29
C ARG A 50 13.89 -5.25 34.70
N ASN A 51 12.88 -5.38 33.83
CA ASN A 51 11.53 -4.88 34.05
C ASN A 51 11.42 -3.36 34.30
N ASP A 52 12.48 -2.59 33.99
CA ASP A 52 12.47 -1.14 34.13
C ASP A 52 11.93 -0.46 32.86
N THR A 53 11.38 0.75 33.02
CA THR A 53 10.99 1.64 31.92
C THR A 53 11.75 2.95 32.02
N ASN A 54 12.77 3.11 31.18
CA ASN A 54 13.56 4.34 31.12
C ASN A 54 12.93 5.36 30.17
N LYS A 55 12.83 6.61 30.61
CA LYS A 55 12.20 7.71 29.85
C LYS A 55 13.20 8.84 29.64
N LEU A 56 13.29 9.32 28.41
CA LEU A 56 14.17 10.43 28.03
C LEU A 56 13.53 11.32 26.96
N THR A 57 14.03 12.54 26.85
CA THR A 57 13.71 13.43 25.72
C THR A 57 14.96 13.60 24.87
N LEU A 58 14.84 13.28 23.59
CA LEU A 58 15.90 13.39 22.60
C LEU A 58 15.68 14.60 21.70
N ASP A 59 16.65 15.51 21.66
CA ASP A 59 16.69 16.62 20.69
C ASP A 59 17.53 16.18 19.48
N VAL A 60 16.88 16.02 18.32
CA VAL A 60 17.49 15.44 17.11
C VAL A 60 17.98 16.48 16.10
N GLY A 61 18.00 17.76 16.48
CA GLY A 61 18.48 18.87 15.63
C GLY A 61 17.54 19.26 14.49
N ALA A 62 16.90 18.31 13.81
CA ALA A 62 15.91 18.52 12.75
C ALA A 62 14.65 17.68 12.98
N ASP A 63 13.48 18.24 12.69
CA ASP A 63 12.20 17.54 12.81
C ASP A 63 12.15 16.31 11.87
N CYS A 64 12.11 15.11 12.43
CA CYS A 64 11.97 13.85 11.69
C CYS A 64 10.50 13.51 11.37
N GLY A 65 9.52 14.29 11.86
CA GLY A 65 8.10 14.02 11.72
C GLY A 65 7.62 12.85 12.57
N ASP A 66 6.66 12.09 12.05
CA ASP A 66 6.15 10.88 12.69
C ASP A 66 7.13 9.73 12.44
N ILE A 67 7.60 9.12 13.53
CA ILE A 67 8.59 8.04 13.48
C ILE A 67 7.89 6.74 13.12
N TYR A 68 8.28 6.14 12.01
CA TYR A 68 7.73 4.86 11.52
C TYR A 68 8.74 3.71 11.61
N ARG A 69 10.03 4.04 11.76
CA ARG A 69 11.11 3.09 11.96
C ARG A 69 12.14 3.65 12.92
N LEU A 70 12.83 2.78 13.64
CA LEU A 70 14.04 3.15 14.36
C LEU A 70 15.12 2.09 14.18
N LYS A 71 16.37 2.51 14.37
CA LYS A 71 17.51 1.60 14.52
C LYS A 71 17.96 1.64 15.97
N ILE A 72 18.18 0.48 16.57
CA ILE A 72 18.68 0.32 17.94
C ILE A 72 19.88 -0.62 17.93
N ARG A 73 20.93 -0.28 18.67
CA ARG A 73 22.07 -1.19 18.88
C ARG A 73 22.67 -1.06 20.28
N SER A 74 23.26 -2.15 20.74
CA SER A 74 24.15 -2.17 21.89
C SER A 74 25.61 -2.12 21.42
N ASP A 75 26.53 -1.59 22.21
CA ASP A 75 27.96 -1.81 21.99
C ASP A 75 28.51 -3.05 22.73
N CYS A 76 27.64 -3.76 23.47
CA CYS A 76 27.94 -4.95 24.25
C CYS A 76 29.17 -4.82 25.15
N ARG A 77 29.41 -3.62 25.69
CA ARG A 77 30.49 -3.39 26.65
C ARG A 77 30.03 -3.75 28.06
N TYR A 78 31.02 -3.99 28.92
CA TYR A 78 30.85 -4.33 30.35
C TYR A 78 30.27 -5.73 30.58
N GLY A 79 30.17 -6.15 31.85
CA GLY A 79 29.54 -7.42 32.21
C GLY A 79 28.03 -7.33 32.06
N GLY A 80 27.34 -8.44 31.76
CA GLY A 80 25.88 -8.40 31.54
C GLY A 80 25.50 -7.62 30.27
N SER A 81 26.23 -7.85 29.18
CA SER A 81 26.05 -7.11 27.91
C SER A 81 24.82 -7.50 27.11
N ASP A 82 24.26 -8.68 27.37
CA ASP A 82 23.02 -9.15 26.77
C ASP A 82 21.86 -8.32 27.30
N TRP A 83 20.93 -7.93 26.42
CA TRP A 83 19.80 -7.10 26.80
C TRP A 83 18.51 -7.64 26.22
N LEU A 84 17.52 -7.92 27.07
CA LEU A 84 16.18 -8.26 26.61
C LEU A 84 15.38 -6.97 26.43
N LEU A 85 15.32 -6.46 25.20
CA LEU A 85 14.48 -5.33 24.86
C LEU A 85 13.04 -5.81 24.62
N SER A 86 12.07 -5.27 25.36
CA SER A 86 10.65 -5.56 25.15
C SER A 86 10.05 -4.62 24.09
N TRP A 87 10.00 -3.32 24.37
CA TRP A 87 9.42 -2.33 23.45
C TRP A 87 10.03 -0.94 23.64
N ILE A 88 9.85 -0.10 22.62
CA ILE A 88 10.19 1.33 22.62
C ILE A 88 8.96 2.13 22.17
N ASP A 89 8.59 3.15 22.93
CA ASP A 89 7.60 4.15 22.54
C ASP A 89 8.30 5.45 22.17
N VAL A 90 7.89 6.07 21.07
CA VAL A 90 8.41 7.37 20.61
C VAL A 90 7.24 8.32 20.37
N LYS A 91 7.27 9.48 21.00
CA LYS A 91 6.27 10.55 20.81
C LYS A 91 6.98 11.86 20.52
N GLN A 92 6.64 12.54 19.43
CA GLN A 92 7.13 13.90 19.19
C GLN A 92 6.66 14.81 20.35
N ASP A 93 7.53 15.71 20.82
CA ASP A 93 7.25 16.64 21.91
C ASP A 93 6.34 17.78 21.42
N ASN A 94 5.10 17.40 21.12
CA ASN A 94 3.98 18.25 20.82
C ASN A 94 2.70 17.57 21.36
N ASN A 95 1.70 18.35 21.76
CA ASN A 95 0.56 17.82 22.53
C ASN A 95 -0.31 16.82 21.75
N ASN A 96 -0.30 16.84 20.41
CA ASN A 96 -1.22 16.07 19.57
C ASN A 96 -0.56 14.92 18.80
N ALA A 97 0.75 14.71 18.96
CA ALA A 97 1.44 13.64 18.25
C ALA A 97 0.98 12.26 18.73
N PRO A 98 0.79 11.30 17.81
CA PRO A 98 0.64 9.90 18.17
C PRO A 98 1.89 9.38 18.89
N ILE A 99 1.72 8.30 19.66
CA ILE A 99 2.83 7.55 20.24
C ILE A 99 3.11 6.37 19.31
N SER A 100 4.25 6.35 18.65
CA SER A 100 4.69 5.20 17.84
C SER A 100 5.29 4.13 18.75
N ARG A 101 4.73 2.92 18.75
CA ARG A 101 5.24 1.77 19.51
C ARG A 101 6.02 0.81 18.62
N PHE A 102 7.20 0.41 19.08
CA PHE A 102 8.11 -0.52 18.42
C PHE A 102 8.30 -1.73 19.34
N SER A 103 7.81 -2.90 18.93
CA SER A 103 7.94 -4.15 19.70
C SER A 103 9.15 -4.93 19.24
N TYR A 104 9.94 -5.47 20.17
CA TYR A 104 11.09 -6.33 19.87
C TYR A 104 10.98 -7.70 20.56
N ASN A 105 10.77 -7.69 21.89
CA ASN A 105 10.63 -8.89 22.74
C ASN A 105 11.68 -9.97 22.46
N ALA A 106 12.94 -9.56 22.29
CA ALA A 106 14.04 -10.45 21.99
C ALA A 106 15.35 -9.95 22.59
N TRP A 107 16.30 -10.87 22.72
CA TRP A 107 17.62 -10.59 23.26
C TRP A 107 18.51 -9.93 22.19
N ILE A 108 19.13 -8.80 22.54
CA ILE A 108 20.23 -8.17 21.81
C ILE A 108 21.53 -8.68 22.44
N LYS A 109 22.29 -9.50 21.69
CA LYS A 109 23.49 -10.21 22.16
C LYS A 109 24.75 -9.87 21.37
N ASP A 110 24.64 -8.92 20.45
CA ASP A 110 25.70 -8.54 19.52
C ASP A 110 25.67 -7.03 19.26
N THR A 111 26.73 -6.53 18.64
CA THR A 111 26.89 -5.10 18.31
C THR A 111 26.15 -4.68 17.03
N GLY A 112 25.43 -5.60 16.41
CA GLY A 112 24.71 -5.40 15.17
C GLY A 112 23.47 -4.53 15.36
N VAL A 113 23.20 -3.69 14.37
CA VAL A 113 22.03 -2.83 14.35
C VAL A 113 20.77 -3.65 14.17
N LYS A 114 19.77 -3.40 15.02
CA LYS A 114 18.41 -3.94 14.88
C LYS A 114 17.51 -2.83 14.33
N GLU A 115 16.88 -3.08 13.19
CA GLU A 115 15.88 -2.18 12.63
C GLU A 115 14.49 -2.63 13.08
N LEU A 116 13.71 -1.71 13.64
CA LEU A 116 12.37 -1.99 14.15
C LEU A 116 11.38 -1.09 13.42
N ASP A 117 10.37 -1.71 12.83
CA ASP A 117 9.20 -1.04 12.29
C ASP A 117 8.15 -0.80 13.38
N VAL A 118 7.38 0.27 13.19
CA VAL A 118 6.28 0.62 14.10
C VAL A 118 5.23 -0.49 14.12
N ALA A 119 4.94 -0.99 15.32
CA ALA A 119 3.98 -2.06 15.57
C ALA A 119 2.58 -1.52 15.84
N SER A 120 2.46 -0.34 16.46
CA SER A 120 1.17 0.30 16.74
C SER A 120 1.30 1.77 17.07
N GLY A 121 0.14 2.44 17.19
CA GLY A 121 0.05 3.82 17.68
C GLY A 121 0.13 4.91 16.62
N LEU A 122 0.42 4.57 15.36
CA LEU A 122 0.07 5.39 14.20
C LEU A 122 -1.40 5.14 13.83
N THR A 123 -2.19 6.21 13.69
CA THR A 123 -3.59 6.10 13.26
C THR A 123 -3.64 5.68 11.80
N VAL A 124 -4.34 4.57 11.53
CA VAL A 124 -4.76 4.19 10.18
C VAL A 124 -6.11 4.84 9.91
N GLU A 125 -6.10 6.02 9.29
CA GLU A 125 -7.33 6.57 8.69
C GLU A 125 -7.44 5.99 7.29
N ASP A 126 -8.53 5.25 7.01
CA ASP A 126 -8.93 4.93 5.64
C ASP A 126 -10.09 5.84 5.24
N LYS A 127 -9.81 6.78 4.33
CA LYS A 127 -10.86 7.60 3.71
C LYS A 127 -11.15 7.04 2.34
N VAL A 128 -12.34 6.47 2.20
CA VAL A 128 -12.85 5.92 0.94
C VAL A 128 -13.58 7.02 0.19
N LYS A 129 -13.15 7.29 -1.04
CA LYS A 129 -13.95 8.03 -2.01
C LYS A 129 -14.41 7.09 -3.11
N GLU A 130 -15.71 6.87 -3.19
CA GLU A 130 -16.31 6.17 -4.32
C GLU A 130 -16.33 7.06 -5.56
N LEU A 131 -15.86 6.52 -6.67
CA LEU A 131 -15.82 7.14 -7.98
C LEU A 131 -16.36 6.15 -9.02
N TYR A 132 -17.06 6.67 -10.01
CA TYR A 132 -17.51 5.94 -11.17
C TYR A 132 -16.87 6.57 -12.40
N GLU A 133 -16.25 5.76 -13.22
CA GLU A 133 -15.61 6.23 -14.45
C GLU A 133 -15.93 5.25 -15.57
N THR A 134 -16.25 5.80 -16.75
CA THR A 134 -16.65 5.04 -17.93
C THR A 134 -15.58 5.21 -18.99
N GLU A 135 -15.02 4.10 -19.45
CA GLU A 135 -14.08 4.06 -20.55
C GLU A 135 -14.70 3.38 -21.77
N TYR A 136 -14.23 3.79 -22.96
CA TYR A 136 -14.69 3.31 -24.26
C TYR A 136 -13.57 2.59 -25.01
N SER A 137 -13.92 1.56 -25.77
CA SER A 137 -13.00 0.93 -26.71
C SER A 137 -12.49 1.94 -27.74
N GLY A 138 -11.20 1.84 -28.08
CA GLY A 138 -10.62 2.61 -29.18
C GLY A 138 -11.14 2.17 -30.56
N GLU A 139 -11.56 0.91 -30.68
CA GLU A 139 -12.10 0.36 -31.92
C GLU A 139 -13.63 0.38 -31.97
N ILE A 140 -14.18 0.47 -33.19
CA ILE A 140 -15.61 0.52 -33.50
C ILE A 140 -16.04 -0.81 -34.12
N ILE A 141 -17.10 -1.40 -33.57
CA ILE A 141 -17.73 -2.58 -34.16
C ILE A 141 -18.81 -2.10 -35.12
N THR A 142 -18.72 -2.53 -36.38
CA THR A 142 -19.72 -2.20 -37.41
C THR A 142 -20.56 -3.44 -37.70
N ILE A 143 -21.88 -3.32 -37.55
CA ILE A 143 -22.86 -4.35 -37.86
C ILE A 143 -23.57 -3.97 -39.16
N PRO A 144 -23.45 -4.78 -40.22
CA PRO A 144 -24.10 -4.49 -41.49
C PRO A 144 -25.63 -4.50 -41.38
N ALA A 145 -26.30 -3.77 -42.27
CA ALA A 145 -27.75 -3.81 -42.40
C ALA A 145 -28.26 -5.25 -42.55
N ASN A 146 -29.43 -5.51 -42.00
CA ASN A 146 -30.17 -6.77 -42.00
C ASN A 146 -29.43 -7.94 -41.33
N SER A 147 -28.42 -7.66 -40.50
CA SER A 147 -27.66 -8.69 -39.78
C SER A 147 -28.01 -8.67 -38.29
N GLU A 148 -28.19 -9.85 -37.71
CA GLU A 148 -28.26 -10.03 -36.25
C GLU A 148 -26.85 -10.23 -35.71
N ALA A 149 -26.60 -9.76 -34.48
CA ALA A 149 -25.29 -9.86 -33.85
C ALA A 149 -25.40 -10.30 -32.39
N ASP A 150 -24.60 -11.30 -32.04
CA ASP A 150 -24.35 -11.72 -30.67
C ASP A 150 -23.00 -11.17 -30.22
N PHE A 151 -22.99 -10.54 -29.06
CA PHE A 151 -21.78 -10.04 -28.42
C PHE A 151 -21.50 -10.81 -27.15
N THR A 152 -20.25 -11.23 -26.98
CA THR A 152 -19.73 -11.78 -25.72
C THR A 152 -18.68 -10.83 -25.18
N TYR A 153 -18.93 -10.28 -23.99
CA TYR A 153 -18.03 -9.41 -23.27
C TYR A 153 -17.43 -10.15 -22.09
N LYS A 154 -16.10 -10.10 -21.97
CA LYS A 154 -15.36 -10.67 -20.84
C LYS A 154 -14.40 -9.64 -20.27
N TYR A 155 -14.36 -9.55 -18.94
CA TYR A 155 -13.30 -8.81 -18.26
C TYR A 155 -12.63 -9.65 -17.19
N THR A 156 -11.35 -9.36 -16.97
CA THR A 156 -10.55 -9.90 -15.87
C THR A 156 -9.90 -8.72 -15.15
N THR A 157 -10.26 -8.51 -13.89
CA THR A 157 -9.60 -7.51 -13.05
C THR A 157 -8.50 -8.19 -12.26
N LYS A 158 -7.28 -7.65 -12.35
CA LYS A 158 -6.16 -8.10 -11.55
C LYS A 158 -5.60 -6.97 -10.68
N LEU A 159 -5.38 -7.27 -9.41
CA LEU A 159 -4.77 -6.35 -8.44
C LEU A 159 -3.32 -6.75 -8.21
N GLY A 160 -2.40 -5.81 -8.39
CA GLY A 160 -0.99 -5.99 -8.06
C GLY A 160 -0.59 -5.02 -6.96
N ILE A 161 -0.11 -5.57 -5.84
CA ILE A 161 0.46 -4.81 -4.74
C ILE A 161 1.92 -5.22 -4.61
N LEU A 162 2.85 -4.28 -4.79
CA LEU A 162 4.25 -4.49 -4.43
C LEU A 162 4.53 -3.80 -3.11
N LEU A 163 4.68 -4.61 -2.06
CA LEU A 163 5.14 -4.16 -0.75
C LEU A 163 6.67 -4.35 -0.72
N SER A 164 7.42 -3.26 -0.51
CA SER A 164 8.79 -3.39 -0.03
C SER A 164 8.77 -3.47 1.51
N GLU A 165 9.88 -3.87 2.13
CA GLU A 165 10.01 -3.99 3.59
C GLU A 165 9.74 -2.68 4.36
N THR A 166 9.55 -1.54 3.67
CA THR A 166 9.53 -0.21 4.30
C THR A 166 8.58 0.80 3.63
N GLU A 167 8.16 0.54 2.39
CA GLU A 167 7.29 1.43 1.60
C GLU A 167 6.39 0.62 0.66
N ILE A 168 5.18 1.14 0.40
CA ILE A 168 4.43 0.77 -0.80
C ILE A 168 5.06 1.52 -1.98
N SER A 169 5.87 0.83 -2.78
CA SER A 169 6.54 1.44 -3.94
C SER A 169 5.63 1.52 -5.16
N GLU A 170 4.67 0.59 -5.31
CA GLU A 170 3.81 0.52 -6.49
C GLU A 170 2.47 -0.19 -6.18
N ILE A 171 1.36 0.46 -6.54
CA ILE A 171 0.03 -0.15 -6.60
C ILE A 171 -0.49 0.06 -8.02
N GLY A 172 -0.81 -1.04 -8.69
CA GLY A 172 -1.38 -1.02 -10.02
C GLY A 172 -2.57 -1.97 -10.10
N THR A 173 -3.63 -1.51 -10.75
CA THR A 173 -4.70 -2.39 -11.21
C THR A 173 -4.54 -2.57 -12.72
N SER A 174 -4.71 -3.80 -13.19
CA SER A 174 -4.78 -4.08 -14.62
C SER A 174 -6.09 -4.78 -14.91
N THR A 175 -6.94 -4.13 -15.68
CA THR A 175 -8.21 -4.70 -16.13
C THR A 175 -8.09 -4.99 -17.61
N ASN A 176 -8.08 -6.27 -17.95
CA ASN A 176 -8.08 -6.69 -19.34
C ASN A 176 -9.53 -6.88 -19.77
N THR A 177 -9.93 -6.18 -20.83
CA THR A 177 -11.27 -6.24 -21.39
C THR A 177 -11.20 -6.83 -22.79
N SER A 178 -12.12 -7.74 -23.10
CA SER A 178 -12.26 -8.31 -24.44
C SER A 178 -13.72 -8.40 -24.82
N ALA A 179 -14.00 -8.12 -26.09
CA ALA A 179 -15.31 -8.21 -26.68
C ALA A 179 -15.22 -8.98 -27.99
N GLU A 180 -16.03 -10.02 -28.11
CA GLU A 180 -16.21 -10.76 -29.35
C GLU A 180 -17.61 -10.49 -29.88
N ALA A 181 -17.71 -10.11 -31.15
CA ALA A 181 -18.95 -9.98 -31.88
C ALA A 181 -19.02 -11.06 -32.95
N SER A 182 -20.16 -11.76 -33.02
CA SER A 182 -20.46 -12.69 -34.10
C SER A 182 -21.78 -12.30 -34.74
N TYR A 183 -21.81 -12.23 -36.06
CA TYR A 183 -23.03 -11.87 -36.79
C TYR A 183 -23.29 -12.80 -37.97
N LYS A 184 -24.57 -12.95 -38.29
CA LYS A 184 -25.04 -13.69 -39.47
C LYS A 184 -25.58 -12.71 -40.50
N SER A 185 -24.98 -12.72 -41.67
CA SER A 185 -25.43 -11.92 -42.80
C SER A 185 -26.71 -12.50 -43.41
N PRO A 186 -27.48 -11.70 -44.17
CA PRO A 186 -28.71 -12.15 -44.86
C PRO A 186 -28.50 -13.33 -45.82
N THR A 187 -27.28 -13.53 -46.32
CA THR A 187 -26.92 -14.63 -47.23
C THR A 187 -26.55 -15.92 -46.50
N GLY A 188 -26.63 -15.93 -45.17
CA GLY A 188 -26.28 -17.07 -44.32
C GLY A 188 -24.79 -17.17 -44.00
N ALA A 189 -23.94 -16.27 -44.52
CA ALA A 189 -22.53 -16.21 -44.15
C ALA A 189 -22.36 -15.63 -42.73
N ALA A 190 -21.62 -16.33 -41.89
CA ALA A 190 -21.30 -15.90 -40.53
C ALA A 190 -19.89 -15.29 -40.47
N ALA A 191 -19.78 -14.14 -39.81
CA ALA A 191 -18.51 -13.47 -39.58
C ALA A 191 -18.30 -13.21 -38.08
N LYS A 192 -17.03 -13.27 -37.66
CA LYS A 192 -16.62 -13.00 -36.29
C LYS A 192 -15.61 -11.87 -36.28
N ALA A 193 -15.84 -10.86 -35.45
CA ALA A 193 -14.91 -9.80 -35.14
C ALA A 193 -14.57 -9.88 -33.65
N ALA A 194 -13.29 -9.91 -33.32
CA ALA A 194 -12.82 -9.93 -31.93
C ALA A 194 -11.98 -8.69 -31.69
N ILE A 195 -12.28 -7.96 -30.62
CA ILE A 195 -11.57 -6.77 -30.20
C ILE A 195 -11.13 -7.00 -28.75
N SER A 196 -9.85 -6.84 -28.48
CA SER A 196 -9.29 -6.91 -27.13
C SER A 196 -8.64 -5.57 -26.81
N PHE A 197 -9.01 -4.98 -25.68
CA PHE A 197 -8.39 -3.73 -25.20
C PHE A 197 -8.20 -3.80 -23.69
N GLY A 198 -6.99 -3.54 -23.22
CA GLY A 198 -6.68 -3.50 -21.80
C GLY A 198 -6.75 -2.08 -21.27
N ILE A 199 -7.38 -1.90 -20.12
CA ILE A 199 -7.30 -0.67 -19.34
C ILE A 199 -6.30 -0.94 -18.22
N THR A 200 -5.12 -0.35 -18.36
CA THR A 200 -4.05 -0.48 -17.37
C THR A 200 -3.90 0.83 -16.64
N THR A 201 -4.40 0.91 -15.41
CA THR A 201 -4.16 2.07 -14.54
C THR A 201 -2.91 1.81 -13.70
N LYS A 202 -1.76 2.25 -14.22
CA LYS A 202 -0.49 2.20 -13.49
C LYS A 202 -0.22 3.56 -12.85
N LYS A 203 0.03 3.58 -11.54
CA LYS A 203 0.63 4.72 -10.87
C LYS A 203 2.05 4.34 -10.47
N GLN A 204 2.99 4.56 -11.38
CA GLN A 204 4.41 4.22 -11.19
C GLN A 204 5.17 5.34 -10.49
N LYS A 205 6.05 4.93 -9.57
CA LYS A 205 7.35 5.56 -9.36
C LYS A 205 8.36 4.56 -9.92
N GLU A 206 9.26 4.98 -10.81
CA GLU A 206 10.20 4.10 -11.53
C GLU A 206 10.83 3.05 -10.59
N SER A 207 10.39 1.80 -10.71
CA SER A 207 10.93 0.64 -10.00
C SER A 207 11.09 -0.50 -11.01
N HIS A 208 12.18 -1.28 -10.89
CA HIS A 208 12.53 -2.37 -11.81
C HIS A 208 11.94 -3.74 -11.39
N GLN A 209 10.95 -3.77 -10.50
CA GLN A 209 10.31 -5.00 -10.04
C GLN A 209 8.95 -5.22 -10.71
N GLU A 210 8.72 -6.45 -11.19
CA GLU A 210 7.47 -6.83 -11.86
C GLU A 210 6.35 -7.07 -10.83
N LEU A 211 5.22 -6.36 -10.98
CA LEU A 211 4.05 -6.52 -10.11
C LEU A 211 3.46 -7.94 -10.24
N LYS A 212 3.27 -8.64 -9.12
CA LYS A 212 2.48 -9.87 -9.07
C LYS A 212 1.00 -9.52 -8.94
N TYR A 213 0.21 -10.04 -9.85
CA TYR A 213 -1.20 -9.71 -10.03
C TYR A 213 -2.09 -10.90 -9.68
N ASP A 214 -3.00 -10.73 -8.72
CA ASP A 214 -4.03 -11.72 -8.41
C ASP A 214 -5.36 -11.34 -9.08
N THR A 215 -6.04 -12.32 -9.67
CA THR A 215 -7.36 -12.12 -10.27
C THR A 215 -8.40 -11.97 -9.15
N ILE A 216 -9.07 -10.83 -9.10
CA ILE A 216 -10.06 -10.51 -8.08
C ILE A 216 -11.50 -10.53 -8.60
N GLY A 217 -11.70 -10.69 -9.92
CA GLY A 217 -13.03 -10.82 -10.50
C GLY A 217 -13.00 -11.21 -11.98
N GLU A 218 -13.97 -12.03 -12.36
CA GLU A 218 -14.23 -12.46 -13.74
C GLU A 218 -15.74 -12.46 -13.96
N LYS A 219 -16.19 -11.96 -15.13
CA LYS A 219 -17.60 -11.99 -15.53
C LYS A 219 -17.70 -12.06 -17.05
N GLU A 220 -18.72 -12.76 -17.52
CA GLU A 220 -19.10 -12.87 -18.92
C GLU A 220 -20.52 -12.30 -19.11
N ILE A 221 -20.70 -11.42 -20.10
CA ILE A 221 -22.00 -10.84 -20.44
C ILE A 221 -22.29 -11.13 -21.91
N LYS A 222 -23.51 -11.60 -22.20
CA LYS A 222 -23.97 -11.89 -23.56
C LYS A 222 -25.09 -10.94 -23.94
N ILE A 223 -24.96 -10.28 -25.09
CA ILE A 223 -25.94 -9.32 -25.60
C ILE A 223 -26.32 -9.73 -27.03
N HIS A 224 -27.62 -9.84 -27.29
CA HIS A 224 -28.15 -10.16 -28.60
C HIS A 224 -28.81 -8.92 -29.22
N LEU A 225 -28.35 -8.50 -30.39
CA LEU A 225 -28.93 -7.43 -31.19
C LEU A 225 -29.74 -8.01 -32.36
N LYS A 226 -30.98 -7.54 -32.47
CA LYS A 226 -31.85 -7.86 -33.61
C LYS A 226 -31.37 -7.15 -34.87
N ALA A 227 -31.72 -7.72 -36.03
CA ALA A 227 -31.46 -7.13 -37.32
C ALA A 227 -32.09 -5.73 -37.44
N SER A 228 -31.41 -4.87 -38.19
CA SER A 228 -31.85 -3.50 -38.49
C SER A 228 -31.70 -3.22 -39.97
N ASP A 229 -32.59 -2.44 -40.55
CA ASP A 229 -32.57 -2.14 -42.00
C ASP A 229 -31.37 -1.28 -42.45
N ILE A 230 -30.57 -0.79 -41.50
CA ILE A 230 -29.43 0.09 -41.70
C ILE A 230 -28.19 -0.46 -40.98
N GLU A 231 -27.01 -0.10 -41.47
CA GLU A 231 -25.74 -0.36 -40.78
C GLU A 231 -25.71 0.38 -39.44
N ARG A 232 -25.17 -0.27 -38.41
CA ARG A 232 -25.02 0.31 -37.08
C ARG A 232 -23.59 0.18 -36.58
N LYS A 233 -23.13 1.19 -35.85
CA LYS A 233 -21.78 1.25 -35.30
C LYS A 233 -21.85 1.33 -33.79
N TYR A 234 -20.98 0.57 -33.13
CA TYR A 234 -20.96 0.47 -31.68
C TYR A 234 -19.56 0.67 -31.14
N LYS A 235 -19.48 1.33 -29.98
CA LYS A 235 -18.31 1.26 -29.10
C LYS A 235 -18.62 0.41 -27.90
N VAL A 236 -17.65 -0.36 -27.46
CA VAL A 236 -17.74 -1.07 -26.18
C VAL A 236 -17.45 -0.07 -25.08
N TYR A 237 -18.21 -0.07 -24.01
CA TYR A 237 -17.92 0.73 -22.82
C TYR A 237 -17.91 -0.12 -21.55
N CYS A 238 -17.13 0.33 -20.58
CA CYS A 238 -17.05 -0.26 -19.26
C CYS A 238 -17.07 0.84 -18.22
N THR A 239 -18.04 0.80 -17.31
CA THR A 239 -18.12 1.64 -16.12
C THR A 239 -17.63 0.86 -14.91
N TYR A 240 -16.57 1.34 -14.27
CA TYR A 240 -16.00 0.73 -13.08
C TYR A 240 -16.30 1.56 -11.84
N LYS A 241 -16.53 0.87 -10.73
CA LYS A 241 -16.51 1.46 -9.40
C LYS A 241 -15.09 1.41 -8.88
N LYS A 242 -14.57 2.59 -8.56
CA LYS A 242 -13.26 2.78 -7.98
C LYS A 242 -13.41 3.33 -6.57
N GLN A 243 -12.68 2.74 -5.64
CA GLN A 243 -12.47 3.30 -4.32
C GLN A 243 -11.06 3.86 -4.28
N ASP A 244 -10.93 5.18 -4.17
CA ASP A 244 -9.66 5.78 -3.80
C ASP A 244 -9.55 5.72 -2.28
N HIS A 245 -8.84 4.71 -1.78
CA HIS A 245 -8.48 4.65 -0.37
C HIS A 245 -7.34 5.61 -0.12
N THR A 246 -7.49 6.42 0.91
CA THR A 246 -6.37 7.19 1.46
C THR A 246 -5.99 6.54 2.77
N LEU A 247 -4.96 5.69 2.74
CA LEU A 247 -4.41 5.11 3.96
C LEU A 247 -3.43 6.11 4.55
N ARG A 248 -3.78 6.64 5.71
CA ARG A 248 -2.88 7.47 6.49
C ARG A 248 -2.19 6.61 7.52
N ILE A 249 -0.86 6.64 7.62
CA ILE A 249 -0.13 5.97 8.71
C ILE A 249 0.73 7.05 9.37
N GLY A 250 0.22 7.68 10.42
CA GLY A 250 0.81 8.92 10.96
C GLY A 250 0.63 10.08 9.97
N SER A 251 1.72 10.64 9.45
CA SER A 251 1.70 11.67 8.40
C SER A 251 2.05 11.12 7.02
N LEU A 252 2.34 9.83 6.90
CA LEU A 252 2.38 9.16 5.60
C LEU A 252 0.96 9.08 5.06
N VAL A 253 0.79 9.48 3.81
CA VAL A 253 -0.50 9.47 3.10
C VAL A 253 -0.33 8.64 1.84
N TYR A 254 -0.84 7.41 1.87
CA TYR A 254 -0.87 6.52 0.73
C TYR A 254 -2.20 6.67 0.01
N LYS A 255 -2.15 6.84 -1.32
CA LYS A 255 -3.34 6.80 -2.17
C LYS A 255 -3.36 5.44 -2.85
N VAL A 256 -4.28 4.57 -2.43
CA VAL A 256 -4.46 3.23 -2.96
C VAL A 256 -5.72 3.24 -3.82
N PRO A 257 -5.58 3.32 -5.15
CA PRO A 257 -6.73 3.12 -6.03
C PRO A 257 -7.09 1.63 -6.02
N VAL A 258 -8.23 1.29 -5.46
CA VAL A 258 -8.80 -0.06 -5.53
C VAL A 258 -9.93 -0.04 -6.55
N MET A 259 -9.80 -0.88 -7.59
CA MET A 259 -10.94 -1.17 -8.45
C MET A 259 -11.77 -2.25 -7.76
N GLU A 260 -12.96 -1.89 -7.31
CA GLU A 260 -13.81 -2.78 -6.50
C GLU A 260 -14.60 -3.74 -7.40
N SER A 261 -15.18 -3.20 -8.47
CA SER A 261 -16.12 -3.93 -9.33
C SER A 261 -16.33 -3.22 -10.67
N VAL A 262 -16.73 -4.00 -11.68
CA VAL A 262 -17.36 -3.46 -12.88
C VAL A 262 -18.86 -3.39 -12.61
N GLU A 263 -19.41 -2.18 -12.60
CA GLU A 263 -20.81 -1.92 -12.28
C GLU A 263 -21.70 -2.07 -13.50
N ASN A 264 -21.24 -1.54 -14.63
CA ASN A 264 -21.97 -1.58 -15.88
C ASN A 264 -21.01 -1.73 -17.05
N SER A 265 -21.41 -2.45 -18.08
CA SER A 265 -20.64 -2.61 -19.31
C SER A 265 -21.58 -3.01 -20.44
N GLY A 266 -21.28 -2.57 -21.65
CA GLY A 266 -22.15 -2.81 -22.78
C GLY A 266 -21.64 -2.19 -24.07
N PHE A 267 -22.58 -1.99 -24.99
CA PHE A 267 -22.33 -1.41 -26.30
C PHE A 267 -23.12 -0.11 -26.40
N GLU A 268 -22.45 0.97 -26.76
CA GLU A 268 -23.09 2.25 -27.08
C GLU A 268 -23.13 2.42 -28.59
N GLU A 269 -24.33 2.64 -29.14
CA GLU A 269 -24.52 2.93 -30.55
C GLU A 269 -24.01 4.35 -30.83
N ILE A 270 -23.07 4.48 -31.77
CA ILE A 270 -22.54 5.77 -32.19
C ILE A 270 -23.16 6.19 -33.51
N LYS A 271 -23.43 7.49 -33.64
CA LYS A 271 -23.98 8.11 -34.85
C LYS A 271 -22.93 8.24 -35.95
#